data_AF-A0A914NVW0-F1
#
_entry.id   AF-A0A914NVW0-F1
#
_cell.length_a   1.000
_cell.length_b   1.000
_cell.length_c   1.000
_cell.angle_alpha   90.00
_cell.angle_beta   90.00
_cell.angle_gamma   90.00
#
_symmetry.space_group_name_H-M   'P 1'
#
loop_
_entity.id
_entity.type
_entity.pdbx_description
1 polymer ?
#
loop_
_entity_poly.entity_id
_entity_poly.type
_entity_poly.pdbx_seq_one_letter_code
_entity_poly.pdbx_strand_id
1 'polypeptide(L)'
;MMPAKRREFDIWYEENRNTPFLLDEALASYCTNDVEILMCALIAFRKEFFETTKRQSHNGIDALRECMTIASACMKHFRTNHLEKEHLAIVPERGYENVDNQSLLALKFFQWYREENNVEIQTAHWKGEKVVGKYKLDGWIEEEQLGIEVNGCAWHGCKNCYPRDNMILPNGLTAGKKRQKDKERMEYILTQIPEVKVYWQCEIEKMLRRDREMKKKFDNYLDEGPLEIRDCFFGGRTGPLKLFHKAKEGEKISYYDVTSLYPFTNF
;
A
#
# COMPACT_ATOMS: atom_id res chain seq x y z
N MET A 1 38.58 0.14 23.02
CA MET A 1 38.74 1.60 23.19
C MET A 1 40.09 2.01 22.61
N MET A 2 40.19 3.15 21.93
CA MET A 2 41.47 3.61 21.36
C MET A 2 42.53 3.80 22.46
N PRO A 3 43.82 3.48 22.22
CA PRO A 3 44.88 3.53 23.25
C PRO A 3 45.03 4.91 23.92
N ALA A 4 44.77 5.99 23.20
CA ALA A 4 44.82 7.36 23.75
C ALA A 4 43.71 7.60 24.79
N LYS A 5 42.45 7.29 24.46
CA LYS A 5 41.32 7.43 25.38
C LYS A 5 41.46 6.56 26.63
N ARG A 6 42.14 5.41 26.52
CA ARG A 6 42.42 4.55 27.67
C ARG A 6 43.35 5.22 28.67
N ARG A 7 44.43 5.86 28.20
CA ARG A 7 45.36 6.58 29.08
C ARG A 7 44.69 7.75 29.79
N GLU A 8 43.85 8.50 29.10
CA GLU A 8 43.06 9.59 29.71
C GLU A 8 42.15 9.08 30.83
N PHE A 9 41.47 7.96 30.58
CA PHE A 9 40.63 7.32 31.60
C PHE A 9 41.44 6.82 32.80
N ASP A 10 42.56 6.13 32.56
CA ASP A 10 43.39 5.56 33.63
C ASP A 10 43.96 6.67 34.55
N ILE A 11 44.36 7.82 33.98
CA ILE A 11 44.80 9.01 34.76
C ILE A 11 43.65 9.52 35.63
N TRP A 12 42.48 9.76 35.04
CA TRP A 12 41.30 10.25 35.76
C TRP A 12 40.88 9.27 36.87
N TYR A 13 40.95 7.96 36.61
CA TYR A 13 40.61 6.92 37.58
C TYR A 13 41.56 6.94 38.78
N GLU A 14 42.87 6.97 38.55
CA GLU A 14 43.86 7.01 39.63
C GLU A 14 43.70 8.26 40.52
N GLU A 15 43.35 9.40 39.93
CA GLU A 15 43.09 10.65 40.64
C GLU A 15 41.80 10.62 41.47
N ASN A 16 40.76 9.91 41.02
CA ASN A 16 39.41 10.00 41.58
C ASN A 16 38.91 8.71 42.27
N ARG A 17 39.68 7.61 42.27
CA ARG A 17 39.26 6.30 42.82
C ARG A 17 38.83 6.32 44.30
N ASN A 18 39.33 7.28 45.08
CA ASN A 18 39.02 7.43 46.51
C ASN A 18 37.99 8.53 46.78
N THR A 19 37.54 9.24 45.75
CA THR A 19 36.53 10.30 45.88
C THR A 19 35.16 9.65 46.10
N PRO A 20 34.40 10.03 47.16
CA PRO A 20 33.05 9.52 47.36
C PRO A 20 32.16 9.88 46.16
N PHE A 21 31.53 8.86 45.56
CA PHE A 21 30.59 9.05 44.47
C PHE A 21 29.15 8.94 45.00
N LEU A 22 28.48 10.09 45.12
CA LEU A 22 27.07 10.15 45.49
C LEU A 22 26.23 9.95 44.23
N LEU A 23 25.83 8.71 43.99
CA LEU A 23 25.12 8.31 42.77
C LEU A 23 23.86 9.15 42.52
N ASP A 24 23.07 9.43 43.55
CA ASP A 24 21.81 10.16 43.42
C ASP A 24 22.03 11.61 42.95
N GLU A 25 23.05 12.29 43.48
CA GLU A 25 23.40 13.66 43.09
C GLU A 25 23.98 13.70 41.67
N ALA A 26 24.84 12.73 41.33
CA ALA A 26 25.43 12.63 40.01
C ALA A 26 24.37 12.35 38.93
N LEU A 27 23.42 11.45 39.21
CA LEU A 27 22.30 11.18 38.31
C LEU A 27 21.40 12.39 38.16
N ALA A 28 21.05 13.07 39.26
CA ALA A 28 20.25 14.29 39.20
C ALA A 28 20.93 15.37 38.35
N SER A 29 22.22 15.63 38.58
CA SER A 29 23.01 16.59 37.80
C SER A 29 23.08 16.22 36.32
N TYR A 30 23.32 14.94 36.00
CA TYR A 30 23.33 14.46 34.62
C TYR A 30 21.98 14.67 33.94
N CYS A 31 20.87 14.28 34.58
CA CYS A 31 19.53 14.44 34.01
C CYS A 31 19.16 15.92 33.81
N THR A 32 19.51 16.80 34.75
CA THR A 32 19.27 18.24 34.60
C THR A 32 20.05 18.79 33.40
N ASN A 33 21.33 18.47 33.29
CA ASN A 33 22.17 18.94 32.18
C ASN A 33 21.68 18.37 30.83
N ASP A 34 21.28 17.10 30.78
CA ASP A 34 20.75 16.48 29.55
C ASP A 34 19.48 17.21 29.06
N VAL A 35 18.54 17.52 29.97
CA VAL A 35 17.33 18.29 29.64
C VAL A 35 17.68 19.72 29.20
N GLU A 36 18.64 20.38 29.85
CA GLU A 36 19.10 21.71 29.45
C GLU A 36 19.71 21.71 28.04
N ILE A 37 20.56 20.73 27.73
CA ILE A 37 21.16 20.57 26.40
C ILE A 37 20.06 20.33 25.35
N LEU A 38 19.11 19.42 25.62
CA LEU A 38 18.00 19.14 24.70
C LEU A 38 17.13 20.38 24.47
N MET A 39 16.85 21.16 25.52
CA MET A 39 16.13 22.42 25.39
C MET A 39 16.89 23.43 24.54
N CYS A 40 18.20 23.62 24.79
CA CYS A 40 19.04 24.52 24.02
C CYS A 40 19.10 24.12 22.54
N ALA A 41 19.25 22.81 22.27
CA ALA A 41 19.25 22.26 20.93
C ALA A 41 17.91 22.50 20.22
N LEU A 42 16.77 22.32 20.92
CA LEU A 42 15.45 22.56 20.37
C LEU A 42 15.22 24.04 20.01
N ILE A 43 15.70 24.96 20.86
CA ILE A 43 15.62 26.40 20.62
C ILE A 43 16.48 26.77 19.39
N ALA A 44 17.71 26.25 19.31
CA ALA A 44 18.60 26.47 18.18
C ALA A 44 17.99 25.94 16.88
N PHE A 45 17.53 24.68 16.88
CA PHE A 45 16.84 24.05 15.74
C PHE A 45 15.63 24.87 15.28
N ARG A 46 14.74 25.26 16.20
CA ARG A 46 13.55 26.04 15.84
C ARG A 46 13.94 27.36 15.20
N LYS A 47 14.93 28.07 15.75
CA LYS A 47 15.41 29.35 15.21
C LYS A 47 15.99 29.16 13.82
N GLU A 48 16.93 28.23 13.64
CA GLU A 48 17.58 28.00 12.36
C GLU A 48 16.59 27.54 11.30
N PHE A 49 15.71 26.58 11.62
CA PHE A 49 14.69 26.11 10.70
C PHE A 49 13.73 27.23 10.29
N PHE A 50 13.30 28.07 11.24
CA PHE A 50 12.43 29.20 10.96
C PHE A 50 13.10 30.20 10.01
N GLU A 51 14.39 30.51 10.21
CA GLU A 51 15.15 31.40 9.32
C GLU A 51 15.38 30.80 7.93
N THR A 52 15.81 29.54 7.83
CA THR A 52 16.08 28.85 6.55
C THR A 52 14.83 28.71 5.69
N THR A 53 13.67 28.58 6.33
CA THR A 53 12.37 28.41 5.66
C THR A 53 11.71 29.74 5.30
N LYS A 54 12.30 30.90 5.62
CA LYS A 54 11.76 32.20 5.20
C LYS A 54 11.71 32.33 3.68
N ARG A 55 10.63 32.94 3.19
CA ARG A 55 10.44 33.32 1.78
C ARG A 55 9.82 34.72 1.73
N GLN A 56 9.82 35.35 0.56
CA GLN A 56 9.16 36.65 0.39
C GLN A 56 7.66 36.59 0.70
N SER A 57 7.03 35.42 0.51
CA SER A 57 5.60 35.20 0.71
C SER A 57 5.20 34.90 2.16
N HIS A 58 6.13 34.49 3.03
CA HIS A 58 5.82 34.19 4.44
C HIS A 58 7.07 34.25 5.33
N ASN A 59 6.86 34.53 6.62
CA ASN A 59 7.93 34.80 7.58
C ASN A 59 8.70 33.57 8.10
N GLY A 60 8.66 32.44 7.39
CA GLY A 60 9.25 31.16 7.85
C GLY A 60 8.19 30.15 8.27
N ILE A 61 8.63 28.93 8.60
CA ILE A 61 7.81 27.81 9.07
C ILE A 61 8.29 27.46 10.47
N ASP A 62 7.37 27.46 11.43
CA ASP A 62 7.65 27.07 12.81
C ASP A 62 7.48 25.56 12.98
N ALA A 63 8.60 24.84 12.99
CA ALA A 63 8.63 23.38 13.10
C ALA A 63 7.94 22.84 14.37
N LEU A 64 7.85 23.61 15.46
CA LEU A 64 7.24 23.12 16.71
C LEU A 64 5.74 23.38 16.78
N ARG A 65 5.27 24.46 16.14
CA ARG A 65 3.85 24.83 16.12
C ARG A 65 3.10 24.17 14.99
N GLU A 66 3.74 24.05 13.84
CA GLU A 66 3.08 23.68 12.59
C GLU A 66 3.28 22.23 12.20
N CYS A 67 4.23 21.54 12.85
CA CYS A 67 4.64 20.18 12.52
C CYS A 67 4.79 19.36 13.81
N MET A 68 4.29 18.13 13.82
CA MET A 68 4.44 17.23 14.98
C MET A 68 5.74 16.41 14.93
N THR A 69 6.36 16.30 13.75
CA THR A 69 7.53 15.46 13.50
C THR A 69 8.50 16.15 12.54
N ILE A 70 9.77 15.72 12.56
CA ILE A 70 10.80 16.19 11.61
C ILE A 70 10.36 15.92 10.16
N ALA A 71 9.80 14.74 9.88
CA ALA A 71 9.28 14.40 8.56
C ALA A 71 8.16 15.37 8.12
N SER A 72 7.26 15.75 9.04
CA SER A 72 6.24 16.76 8.77
C SER A 72 6.85 18.13 8.48
N ALA A 73 7.89 18.53 9.20
CA ALA A 73 8.60 19.78 8.98
C ALA A 73 9.27 19.82 7.60
N CYS A 74 10.01 18.77 7.23
CA CYS A 74 10.63 18.63 5.91
C CYS A 74 9.58 18.66 4.80
N MET A 75 8.48 17.91 4.94
CA MET A 75 7.42 17.85 3.94
C MET A 75 6.66 19.18 3.82
N LYS A 76 6.50 19.92 4.92
CA LYS A 76 5.91 21.26 4.87
C LYS A 76 6.85 22.25 4.18
N HIS A 77 8.12 22.25 4.55
CA HIS A 77 9.13 23.07 3.89
C HIS A 77 9.19 22.80 2.38
N PHE A 78 9.22 21.54 1.97
CA PHE A 78 9.18 21.16 0.56
C PHE A 78 7.94 21.71 -0.16
N ARG A 79 6.74 21.39 0.36
CA ARG A 79 5.47 21.80 -0.27
C ARG A 79 5.26 23.31 -0.34
N THR A 80 5.78 24.07 0.64
CA THR A 80 5.58 25.52 0.69
C THR A 80 6.66 26.27 -0.10
N ASN A 81 7.91 25.80 -0.08
CA ASN A 81 9.05 26.61 -0.54
C ASN A 81 9.71 26.11 -1.82
N HIS A 82 9.50 24.85 -2.18
CA HIS A 82 10.24 24.18 -3.26
C HIS A 82 9.35 23.48 -4.28
N LEU A 83 8.11 23.14 -3.91
CA LEU A 83 7.16 22.53 -4.81
C LEU A 83 6.67 23.55 -5.84
N GLU A 84 7.07 23.36 -7.09
CA GLU A 84 6.62 24.19 -8.20
C GLU A 84 5.13 24.00 -8.48
N LYS A 85 4.51 25.06 -9.02
CA LYS A 85 3.11 25.01 -9.44
C LYS A 85 2.94 23.95 -10.53
N GLU A 86 1.85 23.19 -10.47
CA GLU A 86 1.50 22.17 -11.48
C GLU A 86 2.54 21.02 -11.61
N HIS A 87 3.45 20.88 -10.65
CA HIS A 87 4.49 19.85 -10.68
C HIS A 87 4.00 18.47 -10.21
N LEU A 88 3.07 18.42 -9.26
CA LEU A 88 2.50 17.17 -8.76
C LEU A 88 1.09 16.94 -9.28
N ALA A 89 0.86 15.75 -9.82
CA ALA A 89 -0.47 15.31 -10.22
C ALA A 89 -1.35 15.06 -8.97
N ILE A 90 -2.60 15.52 -9.00
CA ILE A 90 -3.57 15.26 -7.92
C ILE A 90 -4.07 13.83 -8.05
N VAL A 91 -3.39 12.91 -7.38
CA VAL A 91 -3.76 11.50 -7.36
C VAL A 91 -5.07 11.34 -6.56
N PRO A 92 -6.16 10.80 -7.16
CA PRO A 92 -7.39 10.48 -6.44
C PRO A 92 -7.11 9.45 -5.33
N GLU A 93 -8.01 9.30 -4.36
CA GLU A 93 -7.84 8.32 -3.27
C GLU A 93 -7.61 6.88 -3.80
N ARG A 94 -8.18 6.55 -4.97
CA ARG A 94 -8.01 5.26 -5.65
C ARG A 94 -6.91 5.25 -6.71
N GLY A 95 -6.09 6.29 -6.82
CA GLY A 95 -5.15 6.42 -7.93
C GLY A 95 -5.82 6.79 -9.25
N TYR A 96 -5.00 6.91 -10.29
CA TYR A 96 -5.47 7.14 -11.67
C TYR A 96 -5.88 5.85 -12.39
N GLU A 97 -5.39 4.71 -11.89
CA GLU A 97 -5.48 3.43 -12.59
C GLU A 97 -6.63 2.55 -12.08
N ASN A 98 -7.12 2.73 -10.84
CA ASN A 98 -8.26 1.97 -10.30
C ASN A 98 -9.63 2.66 -10.52
N VAL A 99 -9.83 3.25 -11.70
CA VAL A 99 -11.11 3.89 -12.06
C VAL A 99 -12.22 2.84 -12.24
N ASP A 100 -11.85 1.67 -12.74
CA ASP A 100 -12.76 0.55 -12.99
C ASP A 100 -12.65 -0.46 -11.85
N ASN A 101 -13.80 -0.84 -11.29
CA ASN A 101 -13.86 -1.75 -10.15
C ASN A 101 -14.22 -3.15 -10.64
N GLN A 102 -13.20 -3.89 -11.11
CA GLN A 102 -13.37 -5.25 -11.60
C GLN A 102 -13.04 -6.27 -10.52
N SER A 103 -13.86 -7.31 -10.38
CA SER A 103 -13.59 -8.34 -9.38
C SER A 103 -12.43 -9.25 -9.78
N LEU A 104 -11.58 -9.64 -8.81
CA LEU A 104 -10.49 -10.61 -9.04
C LEU A 104 -11.00 -11.94 -9.63
N LEU A 105 -12.22 -12.36 -9.26
CA LEU A 105 -12.86 -13.54 -9.83
C LEU A 105 -13.09 -13.38 -11.34
N ALA A 106 -13.57 -12.21 -11.77
CA ALA A 106 -13.79 -11.91 -13.19
C ALA A 106 -12.48 -11.90 -13.97
N LEU A 107 -11.42 -11.28 -13.42
CA LEU A 107 -10.10 -11.23 -14.05
C LEU A 107 -9.51 -12.63 -14.27
N LYS A 108 -9.55 -13.48 -13.24
CA LYS A 108 -9.14 -14.88 -13.31
C LYS A 108 -9.93 -15.64 -14.38
N PHE A 109 -11.24 -15.43 -14.39
CA PHE A 109 -12.12 -16.04 -15.38
C PHE A 109 -11.79 -15.59 -16.80
N PHE A 110 -11.52 -14.30 -17.02
CA PHE A 110 -11.16 -13.77 -18.34
C PHE A 110 -9.78 -14.23 -18.81
N GLN A 111 -8.79 -14.41 -17.92
CA GLN A 111 -7.53 -15.04 -18.33
C GLN A 111 -7.76 -16.47 -18.83
N TRP A 112 -8.50 -17.28 -18.07
CA TRP A 112 -8.83 -18.63 -18.49
C TRP A 112 -9.64 -18.65 -19.79
N TYR A 113 -10.67 -17.80 -19.92
CA TYR A 113 -11.55 -17.77 -21.09
C TYR A 113 -10.81 -17.37 -22.36
N ARG A 114 -9.88 -16.40 -22.27
CA ARG A 114 -9.01 -15.97 -23.39
C ARG A 114 -8.21 -17.14 -23.93
N GLU A 115 -7.58 -17.90 -23.04
CA GLU A 115 -6.74 -19.05 -23.43
C GLU A 115 -7.57 -20.22 -23.96
N GLU A 116 -8.72 -20.50 -23.37
CA GLU A 116 -9.57 -21.64 -23.75
C GLU A 116 -10.25 -21.42 -25.11
N ASN A 117 -10.71 -20.19 -25.37
CA ASN A 117 -11.44 -19.86 -26.61
C ASN A 117 -10.54 -19.21 -27.66
N ASN A 118 -9.27 -18.93 -27.33
CA ASN A 118 -8.32 -18.22 -28.18
C ASN A 118 -8.86 -16.89 -28.71
N VAL A 119 -9.40 -16.07 -27.81
CA VAL A 119 -9.99 -14.75 -28.10
C VAL A 119 -9.30 -13.65 -27.29
N GLU A 120 -9.32 -12.41 -27.79
CA GLU A 120 -8.97 -11.24 -26.98
C GLU A 120 -10.21 -10.71 -26.25
N ILE A 121 -10.06 -10.43 -24.95
CA ILE A 121 -11.11 -9.82 -24.12
C ILE A 121 -10.60 -8.48 -23.60
N GLN A 122 -11.33 -7.41 -23.92
CA GLN A 122 -11.19 -6.10 -23.31
C GLN A 122 -11.73 -6.15 -21.87
N THR A 123 -10.92 -5.73 -20.90
CA THR A 123 -11.19 -5.77 -19.43
C THR A 123 -10.66 -4.50 -18.77
N ALA A 124 -10.89 -4.30 -17.47
CA ALA A 124 -10.35 -3.13 -16.75
C ALA A 124 -8.82 -3.02 -16.86
N HIS A 125 -8.13 -4.16 -16.89
CA HIS A 125 -6.66 -4.23 -16.96
C HIS A 125 -6.13 -4.15 -18.41
N TRP A 126 -7.00 -4.32 -19.41
CA TRP A 126 -6.61 -4.34 -20.83
C TRP A 126 -7.58 -3.53 -21.68
N LYS A 127 -7.13 -2.34 -22.12
CA LYS A 127 -7.90 -1.34 -22.89
C LYS A 127 -9.08 -0.68 -22.12
N GLY A 128 -9.23 -0.95 -20.82
CA GLY A 128 -10.32 -0.45 -19.97
C GLY A 128 -11.66 -1.13 -20.27
N GLU A 129 -12.64 -1.04 -19.37
CA GLU A 129 -13.95 -1.68 -19.60
C GLU A 129 -14.72 -1.03 -20.77
N LYS A 130 -15.41 -1.85 -21.57
CA LYS A 130 -16.23 -1.35 -22.69
C LYS A 130 -17.42 -0.58 -22.15
N VAL A 131 -17.53 0.69 -22.53
CA VAL A 131 -18.68 1.54 -22.20
C VAL A 131 -19.79 1.35 -23.23
N VAL A 132 -20.97 0.95 -22.76
CA VAL A 132 -22.20 0.82 -23.55
C VAL A 132 -23.25 1.77 -22.98
N GLY A 133 -23.38 2.93 -23.63
CA GLY A 133 -24.23 4.02 -23.15
C GLY A 133 -23.76 4.53 -21.78
N LYS A 134 -24.56 4.30 -20.74
CA LYS A 134 -24.25 4.67 -19.36
C LYS A 134 -23.69 3.53 -18.49
N TYR A 135 -23.52 2.33 -19.06
CA TYR A 135 -23.05 1.16 -18.34
C TYR A 135 -21.69 0.71 -18.86
N LYS A 136 -20.96 -0.04 -18.04
CA LYS A 136 -19.72 -0.73 -18.41
C LYS A 136 -19.95 -2.23 -18.36
N LEU A 137 -19.32 -2.96 -19.27
CA LEU A 137 -19.29 -4.42 -19.29
C LEU A 137 -18.00 -4.91 -18.62
N ASP A 138 -18.10 -6.03 -17.89
CA ASP A 138 -16.90 -6.64 -17.26
C ASP A 138 -15.90 -7.12 -18.33
N GLY A 139 -16.40 -7.71 -19.42
CA GLY A 139 -15.58 -8.20 -20.53
C GLY A 139 -16.23 -7.94 -21.88
N TRP A 140 -15.40 -7.65 -22.89
CA TRP A 140 -15.88 -7.43 -24.26
C TRP A 140 -14.96 -8.10 -25.30
N ILE A 141 -15.54 -8.88 -26.20
CA ILE A 141 -14.85 -9.53 -27.31
C ILE A 141 -15.28 -8.83 -28.60
N GLU A 142 -14.39 -7.99 -29.14
CA GLU A 142 -14.70 -7.16 -30.32
C GLU A 142 -14.93 -8.01 -31.58
N GLU A 143 -14.19 -9.09 -31.76
CA GLU A 143 -14.30 -9.97 -32.95
C GLU A 143 -15.67 -10.65 -33.04
N GLU A 144 -16.24 -11.03 -31.89
CA GLU A 144 -17.55 -11.70 -31.80
C GLU A 144 -18.71 -10.73 -31.54
N GLN A 145 -18.41 -9.44 -31.29
CA GLN A 145 -19.38 -8.46 -30.77
C GLN A 145 -20.13 -8.99 -29.54
N LEU A 146 -19.40 -9.63 -28.62
CA LEU A 146 -19.96 -10.35 -27.48
C LEU A 146 -19.55 -9.69 -26.16
N GLY A 147 -20.54 -9.34 -25.34
CA GLY A 147 -20.33 -8.94 -23.95
C GLY A 147 -20.24 -10.16 -23.02
N ILE A 148 -19.38 -10.10 -22.01
CA ILE A 148 -19.32 -11.10 -20.94
C ILE A 148 -19.44 -10.40 -19.58
N GLU A 149 -20.32 -10.91 -18.74
CA GLU A 149 -20.57 -10.44 -17.37
C GLU A 149 -20.25 -11.55 -16.37
N VAL A 150 -19.53 -11.21 -15.30
CA VAL A 150 -19.18 -12.15 -14.22
C VAL A 150 -19.84 -11.69 -12.93
N ASN A 151 -21.03 -12.24 -12.67
CA ASN A 151 -21.87 -11.79 -11.56
C ASN A 151 -21.50 -12.48 -10.24
N GLY A 152 -21.04 -11.69 -9.28
CA GLY A 152 -20.92 -12.10 -7.88
C GLY A 152 -22.29 -12.45 -7.29
N CYS A 153 -22.47 -13.68 -6.80
CA CYS A 153 -23.78 -14.17 -6.38
C CYS A 153 -24.43 -13.33 -5.29
N ALA A 154 -23.64 -12.87 -4.31
CA ALA A 154 -24.08 -12.05 -3.19
C ALA A 154 -24.42 -10.61 -3.62
N TRP A 155 -23.76 -10.07 -4.63
CA TRP A 155 -23.94 -8.69 -5.07
C TRP A 155 -25.09 -8.53 -6.07
N HIS A 156 -25.37 -9.57 -6.86
CA HIS A 156 -26.40 -9.58 -7.91
C HIS A 156 -27.62 -10.45 -7.57
N GLY A 157 -27.63 -11.13 -6.43
CA GLY A 157 -28.78 -11.91 -5.96
C GLY A 157 -29.09 -13.12 -6.83
N CYS A 158 -28.08 -13.96 -7.08
CA CYS A 158 -28.20 -15.19 -7.87
C CYS A 158 -29.41 -16.03 -7.45
N LYS A 159 -30.28 -16.45 -8.39
CA LYS A 159 -31.49 -17.25 -8.05
C LYS A 159 -31.17 -18.59 -7.38
N ASN A 160 -30.01 -19.18 -7.66
CA ASN A 160 -29.60 -20.45 -7.06
C ASN A 160 -29.11 -20.28 -5.61
N CYS A 161 -28.41 -19.18 -5.30
CA CYS A 161 -27.83 -18.93 -3.97
C CYS A 161 -28.74 -18.07 -3.07
N TYR A 162 -29.52 -17.18 -3.67
CA TYR A 162 -30.43 -16.23 -3.05
C TYR A 162 -31.83 -16.33 -3.68
N PRO A 163 -32.53 -17.47 -3.47
CA PRO A 163 -33.77 -17.79 -4.18
C PRO A 163 -34.94 -16.89 -3.79
N ARG A 164 -34.96 -16.36 -2.56
CA ARG A 164 -36.07 -15.54 -2.07
C ARG A 164 -35.82 -14.08 -2.33
N ASP A 165 -36.80 -13.40 -2.90
CA ASP A 165 -36.68 -12.00 -3.31
C ASP A 165 -36.49 -11.03 -2.15
N ASN A 166 -36.96 -11.39 -0.95
CA ASN A 166 -36.85 -10.57 0.26
C ASN A 166 -35.51 -10.72 1.01
N MET A 167 -34.59 -11.56 0.54
CA MET A 167 -33.27 -11.69 1.16
C MET A 167 -32.47 -10.39 0.98
N ILE A 168 -31.90 -9.88 2.08
CA ILE A 168 -31.04 -8.70 2.07
C ILE A 168 -29.63 -9.12 1.63
N LEU A 169 -29.10 -8.40 0.64
CA LEU A 169 -27.76 -8.56 0.10
C LEU A 169 -26.77 -7.61 0.82
N PRO A 170 -25.44 -7.79 0.69
CA PRO A 170 -24.43 -6.95 1.35
C PRO A 170 -24.53 -5.45 1.01
N ASN A 171 -25.13 -5.10 -0.13
CA ASN A 171 -25.39 -3.72 -0.54
C ASN A 171 -26.65 -3.09 0.12
N GLY A 172 -27.30 -3.79 1.05
CA GLY A 172 -28.52 -3.36 1.75
C GLY A 172 -29.80 -3.45 0.92
N LEU A 173 -29.73 -3.89 -0.34
CA LEU A 173 -30.91 -4.11 -1.19
C LEU A 173 -31.44 -5.54 -1.06
N THR A 174 -32.72 -5.73 -1.36
CA THR A 174 -33.30 -7.06 -1.48
C THR A 174 -32.86 -7.73 -2.79
N ALA A 175 -32.72 -9.05 -2.78
CA ALA A 175 -32.32 -9.83 -3.96
C ALA A 175 -33.26 -9.60 -5.15
N GLY A 176 -34.57 -9.52 -4.92
CA GLY A 176 -35.57 -9.22 -5.96
C GLY A 176 -35.36 -7.85 -6.58
N LYS A 177 -35.16 -6.80 -5.76
CA LYS A 177 -34.92 -5.44 -6.25
C LYS A 177 -33.62 -5.32 -7.03
N LYS A 178 -32.57 -6.01 -6.60
CA LYS A 178 -31.29 -6.04 -7.33
C LYS A 178 -31.43 -6.76 -8.68
N ARG A 179 -32.08 -7.93 -8.71
CA ARG A 179 -32.38 -8.64 -9.96
C ARG A 179 -33.21 -7.82 -10.94
N GLN A 180 -34.17 -7.05 -10.45
CA GLN A 180 -34.95 -6.12 -11.28
C GLN A 180 -34.05 -5.06 -11.93
N LYS A 181 -33.21 -4.38 -11.14
CA LYS A 181 -32.27 -3.38 -11.66
C LYS A 181 -31.29 -3.97 -12.67
N ASP A 182 -30.78 -5.17 -12.41
CA ASP A 182 -29.87 -5.86 -13.32
C ASP A 182 -30.60 -6.25 -14.62
N LYS A 183 -31.87 -6.64 -14.56
CA LYS A 183 -32.70 -6.87 -15.75
C LYS A 183 -32.88 -5.61 -16.59
N GLU A 184 -33.22 -4.49 -15.98
CA GLU A 184 -33.36 -3.18 -16.67
C GLU A 184 -32.03 -2.75 -17.32
N ARG A 185 -30.90 -2.99 -16.65
CA ARG A 185 -29.55 -2.77 -17.21
C ARG A 185 -29.32 -3.67 -18.42
N MET A 186 -29.58 -4.97 -18.31
CA MET A 186 -29.37 -5.93 -19.39
C MET A 186 -30.23 -5.64 -20.61
N GLU A 187 -31.51 -5.30 -20.40
CA GLU A 187 -32.42 -4.90 -21.47
C GLU A 187 -31.90 -3.69 -22.24
N TYR A 188 -31.37 -2.68 -21.54
CA TYR A 188 -30.76 -1.52 -22.19
C TYR A 188 -29.51 -1.89 -22.99
N ILE A 189 -28.59 -2.68 -22.41
CA ILE A 189 -27.34 -3.07 -23.06
C ILE A 189 -27.63 -3.85 -24.34
N LEU A 190 -28.59 -4.79 -24.31
CA LEU A 190 -28.98 -5.60 -25.47
C LEU A 190 -29.68 -4.79 -26.57
N THR A 191 -30.06 -3.52 -26.33
CA THR A 191 -30.48 -2.62 -27.42
C THR A 191 -29.31 -2.09 -28.24
N GLN A 192 -28.10 -2.12 -27.68
CA GLN A 192 -26.90 -1.53 -28.26
C GLN A 192 -25.91 -2.58 -28.77
N ILE A 193 -25.94 -3.79 -28.21
CA ILE A 193 -25.05 -4.89 -28.61
C ILE A 193 -25.81 -6.20 -28.83
N PRO A 194 -25.32 -7.11 -29.69
CA PRO A 194 -26.05 -8.31 -30.10
C PRO A 194 -26.29 -9.31 -28.97
N GLU A 195 -25.27 -9.59 -28.16
CA GLU A 195 -25.31 -10.66 -27.17
C GLU A 195 -24.49 -10.31 -25.92
N VAL A 196 -24.98 -10.75 -24.76
CA VAL A 196 -24.21 -10.77 -23.50
C VAL A 196 -24.35 -12.12 -22.82
N LYS A 197 -23.22 -12.77 -22.54
CA LYS A 197 -23.16 -14.00 -21.73
C LYS A 197 -22.89 -13.66 -20.28
N VAL A 198 -23.71 -14.20 -19.37
CA VAL A 198 -23.60 -13.98 -17.94
C VAL A 198 -23.13 -15.25 -17.25
N TYR A 199 -21.99 -15.19 -16.57
CA TYR A 199 -21.45 -16.27 -15.75
C TYR A 199 -21.60 -15.93 -14.28
N TRP A 200 -22.25 -16.79 -13.51
CA TRP A 200 -22.41 -16.56 -12.08
C TRP A 200 -21.23 -17.14 -11.30
N GLN A 201 -20.86 -16.47 -10.20
CA GLN A 201 -19.82 -16.93 -9.29
C GLN A 201 -19.99 -18.41 -8.90
N CYS A 202 -21.21 -18.83 -8.53
CA CYS A 202 -21.46 -20.21 -8.11
C CYS A 202 -21.37 -21.24 -9.25
N GLU A 203 -21.48 -20.81 -10.51
CA GLU A 203 -21.28 -21.63 -11.70
C GLU A 203 -19.79 -21.78 -11.96
N ILE A 204 -19.04 -20.68 -11.91
CA ILE A 204 -17.57 -20.68 -12.01
C ILE A 204 -16.96 -21.56 -10.93
N GLU A 205 -17.43 -21.45 -9.68
CA GLU A 205 -16.99 -22.32 -8.58
C GLU A 205 -17.26 -23.81 -8.84
N LYS A 206 -18.36 -24.14 -9.53
CA LYS A 206 -18.65 -25.53 -9.94
C LYS A 206 -17.73 -25.98 -11.07
N MET A 207 -17.41 -25.11 -12.03
CA MET A 207 -16.45 -25.39 -13.10
C MET A 207 -15.08 -25.69 -12.52
N LEU A 208 -14.60 -24.84 -11.59
CA LEU A 208 -13.32 -25.03 -10.89
C LEU A 208 -13.23 -26.32 -10.08
N ARG A 209 -14.36 -26.86 -9.60
CA ARG A 209 -14.39 -28.17 -8.92
C ARG A 209 -14.27 -29.35 -9.88
N ARG A 210 -14.70 -29.19 -11.12
CA ARG A 210 -14.74 -30.25 -12.14
C ARG A 210 -13.49 -30.25 -13.01
N ASP A 211 -12.98 -29.06 -13.34
CA ASP A 211 -11.84 -28.87 -14.20
C ASP A 211 -10.59 -28.49 -13.39
N ARG A 212 -9.64 -29.43 -13.34
CA ARG A 212 -8.37 -29.26 -12.63
C ARG A 212 -7.43 -28.28 -13.34
N GLU A 213 -7.47 -28.21 -14.67
CA GLU A 213 -6.63 -27.30 -15.45
C GLU A 213 -7.11 -25.85 -15.29
N MET A 214 -8.43 -25.63 -15.38
CA MET A 214 -9.02 -24.33 -15.06
C MET A 214 -8.64 -23.88 -13.65
N LYS A 215 -8.74 -24.78 -12.66
CA LYS A 215 -8.36 -24.46 -11.28
C LYS A 215 -6.88 -24.07 -11.17
N LYS A 216 -5.98 -24.84 -11.79
CA LYS A 216 -4.55 -24.54 -11.80
C LYS A 216 -4.25 -23.16 -12.40
N LYS A 217 -4.94 -22.78 -13.49
CA LYS A 217 -4.82 -21.43 -14.08
C LYS A 217 -5.31 -20.33 -13.14
N PHE A 218 -6.44 -20.56 -12.45
CA PHE A 218 -6.94 -19.62 -11.43
C PHE A 218 -5.99 -19.45 -10.24
N ASP A 219 -5.37 -20.54 -9.78
CA ASP A 219 -4.45 -20.54 -8.65
C ASP A 219 -3.12 -19.86 -9.01
N ASN A 220 -2.67 -20.01 -10.26
CA ASN A 220 -1.44 -19.38 -10.80
C ASN A 220 -1.66 -17.98 -11.37
N TYR A 221 -2.87 -17.44 -11.29
CA TYR A 221 -3.17 -16.09 -11.76
C TYR A 221 -2.29 -15.07 -11.04
N LEU A 222 -1.49 -14.34 -11.81
CA LEU A 222 -0.75 -13.18 -11.34
C LEU A 222 -1.60 -11.94 -11.65
N ASP A 223 -1.94 -11.19 -10.62
CA ASP A 223 -2.60 -9.91 -10.81
C ASP A 223 -1.57 -8.90 -11.31
N GLU A 224 -1.55 -8.67 -12.61
CA GLU A 224 -0.73 -7.65 -13.28
C GLU A 224 -1.41 -6.28 -13.26
N GLY A 225 -2.35 -6.07 -12.35
CA GLY A 225 -3.04 -4.80 -12.18
C GLY A 225 -2.16 -3.61 -11.86
N PRO A 226 -2.83 -2.45 -11.72
CA PRO A 226 -2.21 -1.21 -11.32
C PRO A 226 -1.24 -1.42 -10.17
N LEU A 227 -0.05 -0.81 -10.25
CA LEU A 227 0.86 -0.84 -9.12
C LEU A 227 0.24 -0.05 -7.97
N GLU A 228 -0.15 -0.75 -6.92
CA GLU A 228 -0.48 -0.17 -5.62
C GLU A 228 0.81 0.42 -5.04
N ILE A 229 1.17 1.65 -5.41
CA ILE A 229 2.41 2.32 -4.95
C ILE A 229 2.47 2.30 -3.41
N ARG A 230 1.33 2.33 -2.72
CA ARG A 230 1.31 2.26 -1.26
C ARG A 230 1.81 0.94 -0.70
N ASP A 231 1.64 -0.17 -1.43
CA ASP A 231 2.17 -1.48 -1.04
C ASP A 231 3.70 -1.52 -1.03
N CYS A 232 4.37 -0.59 -1.74
CA CYS A 232 5.82 -0.45 -1.64
C CYS A 232 6.28 0.04 -0.26
N PHE A 233 5.43 0.76 0.48
CA PHE A 233 5.68 1.11 1.88
C PHE A 233 5.37 -0.05 2.84
N PHE A 234 4.65 -1.06 2.36
CA PHE A 234 4.31 -2.29 3.08
C PHE A 234 5.17 -3.48 2.63
N GLY A 235 6.45 -3.24 2.30
CA GLY A 235 7.47 -4.28 2.23
C GLY A 235 7.97 -4.59 3.63
N GLY A 236 7.65 -5.79 4.15
CA GLY A 236 7.95 -6.18 5.53
C GLY A 236 9.39 -5.87 5.95
N ARG A 237 9.56 -5.50 7.23
CA ARG A 237 10.87 -5.46 7.88
C ARG A 237 11.63 -6.73 7.47
N THR A 238 12.80 -6.59 6.87
CA THR A 238 13.70 -7.71 6.63
C THR A 238 14.11 -8.25 8.00
N GLY A 239 13.38 -9.26 8.46
CA GLY A 239 13.66 -9.96 9.69
C GLY A 239 14.73 -11.02 9.45
N PRO A 240 15.64 -11.26 10.40
CA PRO A 240 16.55 -12.39 10.30
C PRO A 240 15.76 -13.69 10.22
N LEU A 241 15.95 -14.47 9.14
CA LEU A 241 15.38 -15.81 8.97
C LEU A 241 15.84 -16.80 10.05
N LYS A 242 16.94 -16.48 10.75
CA LYS A 242 17.55 -17.31 11.79
C LYS A 242 18.24 -16.42 12.83
N LEU A 243 17.79 -16.48 14.08
CA LEU A 243 18.33 -15.68 15.19
C LEU A 243 19.63 -16.24 15.78
N PHE A 244 19.88 -17.54 15.60
CA PHE A 244 21.07 -18.22 16.13
C PHE A 244 21.53 -19.32 15.18
N HIS A 245 22.83 -19.34 14.90
CA HIS A 245 23.47 -20.42 14.15
C HIS A 245 24.83 -20.75 14.76
N LYS A 246 25.01 -22.01 15.17
CA LYS A 246 26.31 -22.56 15.56
C LYS A 246 27.01 -23.13 14.33
N ALA A 247 28.19 -22.62 14.00
CA ALA A 247 29.03 -23.12 12.92
C ALA A 247 29.43 -24.58 13.18
N LYS A 248 29.39 -25.41 12.13
CA LYS A 248 29.93 -26.77 12.13
C LYS A 248 31.44 -26.78 11.81
N GLU A 249 32.07 -27.94 11.97
CA GLU A 249 33.48 -28.11 11.61
C GLU A 249 33.69 -27.87 10.11
N GLY A 250 34.63 -26.99 9.76
CA GLY A 250 34.88 -26.53 8.38
C GLY A 250 33.96 -25.39 7.90
N GLU A 251 32.95 -25.00 8.67
CA GLU A 251 32.05 -23.89 8.35
C GLU A 251 32.58 -22.56 8.88
N LYS A 252 32.53 -21.51 8.06
CA LYS A 252 32.86 -20.14 8.45
C LYS A 252 31.62 -19.28 8.34
N ILE A 253 31.24 -18.63 9.44
CA ILE A 253 30.19 -17.62 9.44
C ILE A 253 30.85 -16.28 9.15
N SER A 254 30.46 -15.67 8.02
CA SER A 254 30.86 -14.32 7.66
C SER A 254 29.68 -13.38 7.86
N TYR A 255 29.91 -12.24 8.50
CA TYR A 255 28.93 -11.17 8.61
C TYR A 255 29.36 -10.04 7.68
N TYR A 256 28.48 -9.65 6.77
CA TYR A 256 28.63 -8.43 5.98
C TYR A 256 27.67 -7.41 6.57
N ASP A 257 28.23 -6.42 7.28
CA ASP A 257 27.46 -5.32 7.82
C ASP A 257 27.01 -4.44 6.65
N VAL A 258 25.75 -4.59 6.23
CA VAL A 258 25.14 -3.62 5.34
C VAL A 258 24.66 -2.50 6.23
N THR A 259 25.45 -1.42 6.31
CA THR A 259 24.94 -0.14 6.79
C THR A 259 23.86 0.28 5.81
N SER A 260 22.60 0.01 6.15
CA SER A 260 21.47 0.61 5.45
C SER A 260 21.70 2.12 5.42
N LEU A 261 21.73 2.72 4.23
CA LEU A 261 21.80 4.19 4.07
C LEU A 261 20.67 4.89 4.87
N TYR A 262 19.61 4.14 5.20
CA TYR A 262 18.55 4.52 6.11
C TYR A 262 18.80 3.88 7.51
N PRO A 263 19.20 4.60 8.58
CA PRO A 263 19.07 6.04 8.83
C PRO A 263 20.42 6.80 8.85
N PHE A 264 21.51 6.23 8.33
CA PHE A 264 22.85 6.85 8.40
C PHE A 264 22.94 8.21 7.69
N THR A 265 22.17 8.44 6.62
CA THR A 265 22.17 9.72 5.89
C THR A 265 21.22 10.77 6.47
N ASN A 266 20.52 10.48 7.57
CA ASN A 266 19.54 11.38 8.18
C ASN A 266 19.98 11.92 9.57
N PHE A 267 21.27 11.79 9.93
CA PHE A 267 21.86 12.38 11.12
C PHE A 267 23.05 13.28 10.77
#